data_AF-A0A4Y1Z9X7-F1
#
_entry.id   AF-A0A4Y1Z9X7-F1
#
_cell.length_a   1.000
_cell.length_b   1.000
_cell.length_c   1.000
_cell.angle_alpha   90.00
_cell.angle_beta   90.00
_cell.angle_gamma   90.00
#
_symmetry.space_group_name_H-M   'P 1'
#
loop_
_entity.id
_entity.type
_entity.pdbx_description
1 polymer ?
#
loop_
_entity_poly.entity_id
_entity_poly.type
_entity_poly.pdbx_seq_one_letter_code
_entity_poly.pdbx_strand_id
1 'polypeptide(L)' 'MKIIFPPETPSAFLAEDELPLDLVYEDDVVLIVNKPAGIPVIPSQLYPSGTLANGLLYLFSCAEFGVNGSYHQSAGP' A
#
# COMPACT_ATOMS: atom_id res chain seq x y z
N MET A 1 14.63 -20.39 25.35
CA MET A 1 15.07 -20.29 23.94
C MET A 1 14.51 -19.00 23.38
N LYS A 2 15.34 -18.11 22.82
CA LYS A 2 14.94 -16.77 22.30
C LYS A 2 15.26 -16.72 20.81
N ILE A 3 14.26 -16.40 20.00
CA ILE A 3 14.42 -16.16 18.55
C ILE A 3 14.62 -14.65 18.39
N ILE A 4 15.64 -14.24 17.64
CA ILE A 4 15.94 -12.85 17.33
C ILE A 4 15.96 -12.74 15.81
N PHE A 5 15.09 -11.89 15.25
CA PHE A 5 15.09 -11.58 13.83
C PHE A 5 16.18 -10.55 13.52
N PRO A 6 16.82 -10.63 12.34
CA PRO A 6 17.74 -9.59 11.89
C PRO A 6 16.98 -8.26 11.71
N PRO A 7 17.66 -7.11 11.83
CA PRO A 7 17.06 -5.83 11.52
C PRO A 7 16.61 -5.81 10.04
N GLU A 8 15.37 -5.40 9.80
CA GLU A 8 14.87 -5.25 8.44
C GLU A 8 15.52 -4.05 7.76
N THR A 9 15.90 -4.23 6.50
CA THR A 9 16.42 -3.15 5.66
C THR A 9 15.45 -2.94 4.51
N PRO A 10 14.98 -1.70 4.27
CA PRO A 10 14.12 -1.39 3.13
C PRO A 10 14.75 -1.86 1.82
N SER A 11 13.93 -2.41 0.93
CA SER A 11 14.39 -2.82 -0.40
C SER A 11 14.82 -1.61 -1.22
N ALA A 12 15.99 -1.69 -1.87
CA ALA A 12 16.45 -0.64 -2.79
C ALA A 12 15.58 -0.50 -4.05
N PHE A 13 14.72 -1.49 -4.32
CA PHE A 13 13.82 -1.50 -5.48
C PHE A 13 12.40 -1.01 -5.16
N LEU A 14 12.12 -0.67 -3.90
CA LEU A 14 10.83 -0.13 -3.51
C LEU A 14 10.90 1.40 -3.51
N ALA A 15 10.25 2.01 -4.49
CA ALA A 15 10.12 3.46 -4.63
C ALA A 15 8.64 3.86 -4.67
N GLU A 16 8.35 5.11 -4.33
CA GLU A 16 6.99 5.66 -4.39
C GLU A 16 6.52 5.77 -5.83
N ASP A 17 5.24 5.47 -6.07
CA ASP A 17 4.60 5.63 -7.37
C ASP A 17 3.14 6.08 -7.16
N GLU A 18 2.72 7.15 -7.81
CA GLU A 18 1.36 7.67 -7.68
C GLU A 18 0.41 6.78 -8.49
N LEU A 19 -0.27 5.87 -7.80
CA LEU A 19 -1.18 4.89 -8.38
C LEU A 19 -2.59 5.06 -7.78
N PRO A 20 -3.66 5.11 -8.59
CA PRO A 20 -5.01 5.15 -8.06
C PRO A 20 -5.33 3.82 -7.37
N LEU A 21 -5.43 3.84 -6.04
CA LEU A 21 -5.82 2.70 -5.23
C LEU A 21 -7.29 2.81 -4.83
N ASP A 22 -8.03 1.73 -5.03
CA ASP A 22 -9.42 1.61 -4.60
C ASP A 22 -9.46 1.06 -3.17
N LEU A 23 -9.59 1.95 -2.18
CA LEU A 23 -9.64 1.61 -0.76
C LEU A 23 -11.07 1.26 -0.36
N VAL A 24 -11.27 0.01 0.05
CA VAL A 24 -12.57 -0.49 0.52
C VAL A 24 -12.78 -0.18 2.01
N TYR A 25 -11.70 -0.23 2.77
CA TYR A 25 -11.72 -0.04 4.21
C TYR A 25 -10.33 0.36 4.73
N GLU A 26 -10.30 1.19 5.77
CA GLU A 26 -9.09 1.59 6.49
C GLU A 26 -9.43 1.87 7.95
N ASP A 27 -8.58 1.36 8.85
CA ASP A 27 -8.53 1.76 10.25
C ASP A 27 -7.07 1.77 10.75
N ASP A 28 -6.88 1.95 12.05
CA ASP A 28 -5.56 2.04 12.69
C ASP A 28 -4.72 0.75 12.58
N VAL A 29 -5.31 -0.37 12.18
CA VAL A 29 -4.66 -1.69 12.17
C VAL A 29 -4.72 -2.43 10.83
N VAL A 30 -5.67 -2.11 9.95
CA VAL A 30 -5.87 -2.80 8.69
C VAL A 30 -6.34 -1.87 7.57
N LEU A 31 -5.80 -2.13 6.37
CA LEU A 31 -6.18 -1.50 5.11
C LEU A 31 -6.66 -2.59 4.15
N ILE A 32 -7.85 -2.42 3.56
CA ILE A 32 -8.40 -3.31 2.54
C ILE A 32 -8.43 -2.56 1.22
N VAL A 33 -7.72 -3.10 0.23
CA VAL A 33 -7.62 -2.52 -1.12
C VAL A 33 -8.26 -3.48 -2.13
N ASN A 34 -9.15 -2.95 -2.97
CA ASN A 34 -9.66 -3.67 -4.13
C ASN A 34 -8.62 -3.62 -5.25
N LYS A 35 -7.76 -4.65 -5.29
CA LYS A 35 -6.65 -4.69 -6.24
C LYS A 35 -7.15 -4.94 -7.67
N PRO A 36 -6.95 -4.02 -8.63
CA PRO A 36 -7.35 -4.24 -10.02
C PRO A 36 -6.54 -5.37 -10.67
N ALA A 37 -7.11 -5.95 -11.72
CA ALA A 37 -6.43 -6.92 -12.57
C ALA A 37 -5.27 -6.26 -13.33
N GLY A 38 -4.19 -7.02 -13.58
CA GLY A 38 -3.02 -6.53 -14.32
C GLY A 38 -2.01 -5.72 -13.50
N ILE A 39 -2.31 -5.39 -12.24
CA ILE A 39 -1.35 -4.73 -11.34
C ILE A 39 -0.60 -5.78 -10.48
N PRO A 40 0.74 -5.86 -10.59
CA PRO A 40 1.57 -6.70 -9.73
C PRO A 40 1.52 -6.24 -8.27
N VAL A 41 1.69 -7.18 -7.33
CA VAL A 41 1.61 -6.85 -5.89
C VAL A 41 2.90 -6.20 -5.37
N ILE A 42 4.06 -6.74 -5.79
CA ILE A 42 5.39 -6.35 -5.29
C ILE A 42 6.31 -6.07 -6.49
N PRO A 43 7.26 -5.11 -6.37
CA PRO A 43 8.27 -4.87 -7.40
C PRO A 43 9.07 -6.14 -7.74
N SER A 44 9.38 -6.29 -9.01
CA SER A 44 10.20 -7.37 -9.53
C SER A 44 11.06 -6.87 -10.69
N GLN A 45 11.95 -7.72 -11.21
CA GLN A 45 12.78 -7.34 -12.36
C GLN A 45 11.95 -7.00 -13.61
N LEU A 46 10.81 -7.68 -13.82
CA LEU A 46 9.92 -7.44 -14.96
C LEU A 46 8.96 -6.27 -14.72
N TYR A 47 8.66 -5.96 -13.46
CA TYR A 47 7.76 -4.89 -13.04
C TYR A 47 8.40 -4.13 -11.88
N PRO A 48 9.37 -3.23 -12.15
CA PRO A 48 10.12 -2.53 -11.11
C PRO A 48 9.31 -1.42 -10.42
N SER A 49 8.27 -0.91 -11.08
CA SER A 49 7.33 0.11 -10.57
C SER A 49 5.90 -0.24 -10.98
N GLY A 50 4.93 0.62 -10.64
CA GLY A 50 3.52 0.40 -10.96
C GLY A 50 2.91 -0.78 -10.23
N THR A 51 3.49 -1.19 -9.10
CA THR A 51 2.97 -2.29 -8.27
C THR A 51 2.17 -1.75 -7.09
N LEU A 52 1.36 -2.61 -6.49
CA LEU A 52 0.56 -2.24 -5.32
C LEU A 52 1.43 -1.70 -4.18
N ALA A 53 2.60 -2.30 -3.93
CA ALA A 53 3.51 -1.84 -2.88
C ALA A 53 4.08 -0.43 -3.16
N ASN A 54 4.32 -0.06 -4.43
CA ASN A 54 4.77 1.28 -4.78
C ASN A 54 3.67 2.32 -4.49
N GLY A 55 2.43 2.01 -4.90
CA GLY A 55 1.26 2.85 -4.65
C GLY A 55 0.95 3.01 -3.16
N LEU A 56 1.07 1.93 -2.40
CA LEU A 56 0.93 1.99 -0.94
C LEU A 56 2.02 2.87 -0.33
N LEU A 57 3.29 2.69 -0.72
CA LEU A 57 4.36 3.52 -0.19
C LEU A 57 4.10 5.02 -0.41
N TYR A 58 3.62 5.40 -1.60
CA TYR A 58 3.20 6.78 -1.90
C TYR A 58 2.01 7.23 -1.03
N LEU A 59 0.99 6.38 -0.86
CA LEU A 59 -0.15 6.69 0.01
C LEU A 59 0.31 6.98 1.44
N PHE A 60 1.20 6.15 2.00
CA PHE A 60 1.73 6.33 3.36
C PHE A 60 2.73 7.49 3.50
N SER A 61 3.40 7.91 2.42
CA SER A 61 4.31 9.05 2.43
C SER A 61 3.59 10.39 2.29
N CYS A 62 2.52 10.44 1.49
CA CYS A 62 1.73 11.64 1.24
C CYS A 62 0.59 11.85 2.24
N ALA A 63 -0.04 10.78 2.73
CA ALA A 63 -1.07 10.90 3.76
C ALA A 63 -0.40 11.06 5.13
N GLU A 64 -0.81 12.07 5.89
CA GLU A 64 -0.59 12.07 7.34
C GLU A 64 -1.41 10.90 7.93
N PHE A 65 -0.76 9.74 8.07
CA PHE A 65 -1.35 8.59 8.75
C PHE A 65 -1.74 9.00 10.17
N GLY A 66 -3.04 9.15 10.42
CA GLY A 66 -3.57 9.33 11.77
C GLY A 66 -4.39 10.58 12.07
N VAL A 67 -5.30 11.03 11.20
CA VAL A 67 -6.46 11.83 11.67
C VAL A 67 -7.68 11.75 10.75
N ASN A 68 -8.72 11.06 11.24
CA ASN A 68 -10.14 11.17 10.89
C ASN A 68 -10.65 10.50 9.59
N GLY A 69 -11.10 9.25 9.74
CA GLY A 69 -12.52 8.91 9.61
C GLY A 69 -13.19 8.99 8.23
N SER A 70 -13.66 7.81 7.77
CA SER A 70 -14.82 7.63 6.89
C SER A 70 -14.72 8.17 5.46
N TYR A 71 -14.02 7.44 4.59
CA TYR A 71 -14.32 7.42 3.15
C TYR A 71 -15.19 6.20 2.80
N HIS A 72 -16.38 6.10 3.42
CA HIS A 72 -17.45 5.25 2.89
C HIS A 72 -18.41 6.15 2.12
N GLN A 73 -18.09 6.47 0.87
CA GLN A 73 -19.10 6.88 -0.10
C GLN A 73 -19.27 5.77 -1.12
N SER A 74 -19.99 4.73 -0.72
CA SER A 74 -20.77 3.91 -1.64
C SER A 74 -21.84 4.81 -2.27
N ALA A 75 -21.48 5.52 -3.34
CA ALA A 75 -22.43 6.15 -4.24
C ALA A 75 -22.60 5.24 -5.45
N GLY A 76 -23.70 4.47 -5.44
CA GLY A 76 -24.29 3.93 -6.66
C GLY A 76 -25.15 2.68 -6.41
N PRO A 77 -26.22 2.49 -7.20
CA PRO A 77 -27.27 3.43 -7.61
C PRO A 77 -28.41 3.55 -6.57
#